data_AF-A0A9D6UUD8-F1
#
_entry.id   AF-A0A9D6UUD8-F1
#
_cell.length_a   1.000
_cell.length_b   1.000
_cell.length_c   1.000
_cell.angle_alpha   90.00
_cell.angle_beta   90.00
_cell.angle_gamma   90.00
#
_symmetry.space_group_name_H-M   'P 1'
#
loop_
_entity.id
_entity.type
_entity.pdbx_description
1 polymer ?
#
loop_
_entity_poly.entity_id
_entity_poly.type
_entity_poly.pdbx_seq_one_letter_code
_entity_poly.pdbx_strand_id
1 'polypeptide(L)'
;MRKHPSSERLALFAGGDLGVLAGLSVRLHLRRCPRCSAEVEAVREACAELRDGALAIPENVDWGILAAEMKANIRLGLAAGALVDEAPAPVRNVAEPGGWKVAVVMASLAFVAFTGWYLRPAHPGGPEQARAGVVLDAGPDGLAVQQRDRALTLLSPSAQPVTTTVSWGGAARARYIDSETGQVTIHHVYAE
;
A
#
# COMPACT_ATOMS: atom_id res chain seq x y z
N MET A 1 -7.84 -35.32 4.44
CA MET A 1 -8.53 -34.10 3.96
C MET A 1 -9.69 -33.81 4.90
N ARG A 2 -9.52 -32.90 5.88
CA ARG A 2 -10.62 -32.54 6.79
C ARG A 2 -11.45 -31.46 6.09
N LYS A 3 -12.75 -31.70 5.93
CA LYS A 3 -13.69 -30.77 5.31
C LYS A 3 -13.69 -29.47 6.13
N HIS A 4 -13.26 -28.37 5.54
CA HIS A 4 -13.33 -27.04 6.17
C HIS A 4 -14.72 -26.44 5.95
N PRO A 5 -15.24 -25.63 6.89
CA PRO A 5 -16.42 -24.81 6.65
C PRO A 5 -16.19 -23.87 5.44
N SER A 6 -17.25 -23.55 4.70
CA SER A 6 -17.16 -22.52 3.66
C SER A 6 -16.88 -21.15 4.27
N SER A 7 -16.25 -20.27 3.49
CA SER A 7 -15.96 -18.88 3.87
C SER A 7 -17.22 -18.13 4.32
N GLU A 8 -18.34 -18.30 3.61
CA GLU A 8 -19.65 -17.75 3.98
C GLU A 8 -20.08 -18.14 5.40
N ARG A 9 -19.90 -19.40 5.78
CA ARG A 9 -20.26 -19.88 7.13
C ARG A 9 -19.32 -19.33 8.19
N LEU A 10 -18.04 -19.13 7.86
CA LEU A 10 -17.06 -18.51 8.75
C LEU A 10 -17.38 -17.03 8.96
N ALA A 11 -17.77 -16.32 7.90
CA ALA A 11 -18.21 -14.92 7.97
C ALA A 11 -19.49 -14.76 8.81
N LEU A 12 -20.52 -15.60 8.56
CA LEU A 12 -21.74 -15.62 9.39
C LEU A 12 -21.44 -15.97 10.85
N PHE A 13 -20.49 -16.87 11.10
CA PHE A 13 -20.06 -17.18 12.46
C PHE A 13 -19.32 -16.01 13.12
N ALA A 14 -18.49 -15.28 12.36
CA ALA A 14 -17.77 -14.09 12.83
C ALA A 14 -18.75 -12.97 13.22
N GLY A 15 -19.81 -12.75 12.42
CA GLY A 15 -20.87 -11.78 12.68
C GLY A 15 -21.88 -12.19 13.75
N GLY A 16 -21.95 -13.49 14.10
CA GLY A 16 -22.93 -14.02 15.05
C GLY A 16 -24.28 -14.40 14.43
N ASP A 17 -24.40 -14.29 13.11
CA ASP A 17 -25.63 -14.56 12.33
C ASP A 17 -25.81 -16.05 12.00
N LEU A 18 -24.86 -16.90 12.39
CA LEU A 18 -24.96 -18.34 12.19
C LEU A 18 -25.87 -18.97 13.25
N GLY A 19 -26.88 -19.73 12.82
CA GLY A 19 -27.80 -20.43 13.73
C GLY A 19 -27.07 -21.29 14.78
N VAL A 20 -27.64 -21.40 15.98
CA VAL A 20 -26.98 -21.93 17.20
C VAL A 20 -26.27 -23.27 17.00
N LEU A 21 -26.93 -24.23 16.35
CA LEU A 21 -26.36 -25.57 16.09
C LEU A 21 -25.20 -25.53 15.09
N ALA A 22 -25.35 -24.74 14.03
CA ALA A 22 -24.30 -24.52 13.03
C ALA A 22 -23.10 -23.77 13.63
N GLY A 23 -23.36 -22.81 14.52
CA GLY A 23 -22.35 -22.10 15.31
C GLY A 23 -21.56 -23.02 16.22
N LEU A 24 -22.20 -23.97 16.90
CA LEU A 24 -21.49 -24.90 17.77
C LEU A 24 -20.52 -25.79 16.98
N SER A 25 -20.93 -26.28 15.81
CA SER A 25 -20.09 -27.10 14.92
C SER A 25 -18.86 -26.33 14.44
N VAL A 26 -19.06 -25.09 13.96
CA VAL A 26 -17.95 -24.22 13.56
C VAL A 26 -17.03 -23.94 14.74
N ARG A 27 -17.58 -23.57 15.91
CA ARG A 27 -16.79 -23.32 17.12
C ARG A 27 -15.92 -24.52 17.53
N LEU A 28 -16.44 -25.74 17.42
CA LEU A 28 -15.67 -26.96 17.67
C LEU A 28 -14.55 -27.17 16.63
N HIS A 29 -14.81 -26.85 15.36
CA HIS A 29 -13.81 -26.91 14.29
C HIS A 29 -12.67 -25.91 14.51
N LEU A 30 -13.00 -24.66 14.87
CA LEU A 30 -12.01 -23.59 15.09
C LEU A 30 -11.00 -23.93 16.18
N ARG A 31 -11.40 -24.70 17.20
CA ARG A 31 -10.48 -25.19 18.25
C ARG A 31 -9.36 -26.09 17.73
N ARG A 32 -9.54 -26.69 16.55
CA ARG A 32 -8.62 -27.69 15.97
C ARG A 32 -8.01 -27.24 14.64
N CYS A 33 -8.44 -26.09 14.10
CA CYS A 33 -8.00 -25.62 12.79
C CYS A 33 -7.53 -24.16 12.85
N PRO A 34 -6.21 -23.92 12.83
CA PRO A 34 -5.65 -22.56 12.90
C PRO A 34 -5.97 -21.72 11.66
N ARG A 35 -6.15 -22.37 10.50
CA ARG A 35 -6.53 -21.68 9.26
C ARG A 35 -7.91 -21.03 9.37
N CYS A 36 -8.91 -21.81 9.78
CA CYS A 36 -10.27 -21.29 9.89
C CYS A 36 -10.41 -20.30 11.06
N SER A 37 -9.61 -20.43 12.13
CA SER A 37 -9.58 -19.42 13.19
C SER A 37 -8.98 -18.10 12.72
N ALA A 38 -7.89 -18.14 11.94
CA ALA A 38 -7.31 -16.94 11.36
C ALA A 38 -8.28 -16.22 10.41
N GLU A 39 -9.04 -16.97 9.61
CA GLU A 39 -10.04 -16.40 8.71
C GLU A 39 -11.19 -15.72 9.48
N VAL A 40 -11.71 -16.35 10.54
CA VAL A 40 -12.73 -15.75 11.40
C VAL A 40 -12.21 -14.50 12.10
N GLU A 41 -10.96 -14.51 12.55
CA GLU A 41 -10.36 -13.36 13.22
C GLU A 41 -10.14 -12.18 12.26
N ALA A 42 -9.66 -12.44 11.04
CA ALA A 42 -9.54 -11.42 10.01
C ALA A 42 -10.89 -10.77 9.67
N VAL A 43 -11.98 -11.55 9.61
CA VAL A 43 -13.33 -11.00 9.41
C VAL A 43 -13.75 -10.15 10.61
N ARG A 44 -13.47 -10.59 11.84
CA ARG A 44 -13.80 -9.82 13.05
C ARG A 44 -13.04 -8.51 13.14
N GLU A 45 -11.76 -8.53 12.77
CA GLU A 45 -10.90 -7.35 12.70
C GLU A 45 -11.45 -6.35 11.68
N ALA A 46 -11.74 -6.80 10.45
CA ALA A 46 -12.37 -5.94 9.44
C ALA A 46 -13.73 -5.37 9.91
N CYS A 47 -14.55 -6.17 10.61
CA CYS A 47 -15.80 -5.67 11.19
C CYS A 47 -15.58 -4.66 12.34
N ALA A 48 -14.50 -4.80 13.11
CA ALA A 48 -14.15 -3.86 14.16
C ALA A 48 -13.67 -2.54 13.55
N GLU A 49 -12.77 -2.59 12.55
CA GLU A 49 -12.32 -1.41 11.80
C GLU A 49 -13.49 -0.64 11.18
N LEU A 50 -14.46 -1.35 10.60
CA LEU A 50 -15.67 -0.73 10.05
C LEU A 50 -16.53 -0.08 11.13
N ARG A 51 -16.64 -0.69 12.31
CA ARG A 51 -17.39 -0.10 13.45
C ARG A 51 -16.69 1.14 14.00
N ASP A 52 -15.37 1.10 14.12
CA ASP A 52 -14.59 2.24 14.58
C ASP A 52 -14.62 3.37 13.56
N GLY A 53 -14.52 3.04 12.27
CA GLY A 53 -14.69 4.00 11.17
C GLY A 53 -16.09 4.60 11.11
N ALA A 54 -17.13 3.84 11.48
CA ALA A 54 -18.50 4.34 11.54
C ALA A 54 -18.66 5.47 12.57
N LEU A 55 -17.88 5.46 13.66
CA LEU A 55 -17.85 6.55 14.65
C LEU A 55 -17.21 7.83 14.10
N ALA A 56 -16.40 7.72 13.04
CA ALA A 56 -15.76 8.86 12.38
C ALA A 56 -16.61 9.48 11.26
N ILE A 57 -17.82 8.95 11.01
CA ILE A 57 -18.71 9.47 9.98
C ILE A 57 -19.37 10.76 10.49
N PRO A 58 -19.32 11.87 9.73
CA PRO A 58 -19.96 13.12 10.13
C PRO A 58 -21.48 12.94 10.34
N GLU A 59 -22.03 13.55 11.37
CA GLU A 59 -23.49 13.47 11.67
C GLU A 59 -24.36 14.07 10.55
N ASN A 60 -23.78 14.94 9.71
CA ASN A 60 -24.46 15.62 8.61
C ASN A 60 -24.37 14.87 7.27
N VAL A 61 -23.98 13.60 7.25
CA VAL A 61 -24.01 12.79 6.02
C VAL A 61 -25.45 12.50 5.61
N ASP A 62 -25.83 12.99 4.42
CA ASP A 62 -27.08 12.60 3.78
C ASP A 62 -26.91 11.22 3.13
N TRP A 63 -27.35 10.19 3.85
CA TRP A 63 -27.32 8.80 3.38
C TRP A 63 -28.13 8.58 2.10
N GLY A 64 -29.16 9.39 1.85
CA GLY A 64 -29.97 9.31 0.64
C GLY A 64 -29.17 9.75 -0.58
N ILE A 65 -28.49 10.89 -0.48
CA ILE A 65 -27.61 11.40 -1.54
C ILE A 65 -26.45 10.43 -1.77
N LEU A 66 -25.75 10.02 -0.70
CA LEU A 66 -24.62 9.09 -0.82
C LEU A 66 -25.03 7.76 -1.47
N ALA A 67 -26.17 7.20 -1.07
CA ALA A 67 -26.69 5.97 -1.68
C ALA A 67 -27.07 6.17 -3.16
N ALA A 68 -27.65 7.32 -3.51
CA ALA A 68 -27.98 7.65 -4.89
C ALA A 68 -26.72 7.79 -5.76
N GLU A 69 -25.70 8.49 -5.27
CA GLU A 69 -24.41 8.64 -5.94
C GLU A 69 -23.70 7.30 -6.13
N MET A 70 -23.63 6.48 -5.07
CA MET A 70 -22.98 5.17 -5.15
C MET A 70 -23.71 4.25 -6.14
N LYS A 71 -25.05 4.27 -6.15
CA LYS A 71 -25.86 3.52 -7.11
C LYS A 71 -25.65 4.00 -8.54
N ALA A 72 -25.53 5.30 -8.75
CA ALA A 72 -25.22 5.87 -10.06
C ALA A 72 -23.83 5.42 -10.54
N ASN A 73 -22.82 5.46 -9.68
CA ASN A 73 -21.46 5.00 -9.98
C ASN A 73 -21.41 3.52 -10.34
N ILE A 74 -22.10 2.65 -9.58
CA ILE A 74 -22.18 1.22 -9.89
C ILE A 74 -22.84 0.99 -11.25
N ARG A 75 -23.98 1.66 -11.52
CA ARG A 75 -24.68 1.54 -12.81
C ARG A 75 -23.83 2.03 -13.98
N LEU A 76 -23.10 3.13 -13.80
CA LEU A 76 -22.18 3.65 -14.79
C LEU A 76 -21.07 2.64 -15.07
N GLY A 77 -20.46 2.06 -14.03
CA GLY A 77 -19.44 1.02 -14.17
C GLY A 77 -19.95 -0.21 -14.91
N LEU A 78 -21.17 -0.66 -14.59
CA LEU A 78 -21.81 -1.78 -15.30
C LEU A 78 -22.12 -1.45 -16.77
N ALA A 79 -22.62 -0.24 -17.05
CA ALA A 79 -22.88 0.20 -18.41
C ALA A 79 -21.59 0.34 -19.23
N ALA A 80 -20.54 0.90 -18.63
CA ALA A 80 -19.22 0.98 -19.24
C ALA A 80 -18.62 -0.42 -19.49
N GLY A 81 -18.79 -1.35 -18.56
CA GLY A 81 -18.39 -2.75 -18.73
C GLY A 81 -19.13 -3.43 -19.89
N ALA A 82 -20.45 -3.24 -19.98
CA ALA A 82 -21.26 -3.78 -21.08
C ALA A 82 -20.82 -3.25 -22.46
N LEU A 83 -20.45 -1.97 -22.55
CA LEU A 83 -19.92 -1.40 -23.80
C LEU A 83 -18.58 -2.01 -24.24
N VAL A 84 -17.77 -2.48 -23.29
CA VAL A 84 -16.50 -3.17 -23.59
C VAL A 84 -16.73 -4.65 -23.90
N ASP A 85 -17.73 -5.29 -23.30
CA ASP A 85 -18.14 -6.67 -23.64
C ASP A 85 -18.81 -6.75 -25.03
N GLU A 86 -19.52 -5.68 -25.45
CA GLU A 86 -20.12 -5.57 -26.79
C GLU A 86 -19.14 -5.17 -27.88
N ALA A 87 -17.98 -4.60 -27.52
CA ALA A 87 -16.88 -4.53 -28.47
C ALA A 87 -16.53 -5.98 -28.82
N PRO A 88 -16.57 -6.40 -30.10
CA PRO A 88 -16.13 -7.74 -30.44
C PRO A 88 -14.70 -7.85 -29.93
N ALA A 89 -14.51 -8.60 -28.84
CA ALA A 89 -13.20 -9.04 -28.45
C ALA A 89 -12.64 -9.60 -29.76
N PRO A 90 -11.57 -9.01 -30.33
CA PRO A 90 -11.00 -9.58 -31.53
C PRO A 90 -10.72 -11.00 -31.10
N VAL A 91 -11.45 -11.95 -31.70
CA VAL A 91 -11.18 -13.35 -31.52
C VAL A 91 -9.76 -13.43 -32.02
N ARG A 92 -8.82 -13.34 -31.08
CA ARG A 92 -7.41 -13.55 -31.33
C ARG A 92 -7.40 -15.03 -31.59
N ASN A 93 -7.72 -15.39 -32.83
CA ASN A 93 -7.06 -16.47 -33.51
C ASN A 93 -5.62 -16.26 -33.11
N VAL A 94 -5.11 -17.12 -32.25
CA VAL A 94 -3.70 -17.20 -31.94
C VAL A 94 -3.09 -17.67 -33.26
N ALA A 95 -2.99 -16.75 -34.22
CA ALA A 95 -2.14 -16.88 -35.36
C ALA A 95 -0.77 -16.95 -34.72
N GLU A 96 -0.25 -18.17 -34.65
CA GLU A 96 1.16 -18.49 -34.38
C GLU A 96 1.99 -17.28 -34.76
N PRO A 97 2.56 -16.54 -33.79
CA PRO A 97 3.27 -15.32 -34.11
C PRO A 97 4.49 -15.76 -34.91
N GLY A 98 4.42 -15.57 -36.24
CA GLY A 98 5.52 -15.89 -37.15
C GLY A 98 6.81 -15.37 -36.54
N GLY A 99 7.80 -16.25 -36.41
CA GLY A 99 8.94 -16.09 -35.50
C GLY A 99 9.69 -14.74 -35.59
N TRP A 100 9.56 -14.03 -36.71
CA TRP A 100 10.06 -12.67 -36.88
C TRP A 100 9.47 -11.66 -35.90
N LYS A 101 8.16 -11.70 -35.60
CA LYS A 101 7.54 -10.77 -34.64
C LYS A 101 8.07 -11.00 -33.23
N VAL A 102 8.23 -12.27 -32.84
CA VAL A 102 8.86 -12.66 -31.57
C VAL A 102 10.32 -12.22 -31.54
N ALA A 103 11.06 -12.40 -32.63
CA ALA A 103 12.45 -11.96 -32.73
C ALA A 103 12.59 -10.44 -32.56
N VAL A 104 11.71 -9.64 -33.15
CA VAL A 104 11.71 -8.17 -32.99
C VAL A 104 11.39 -7.76 -31.55
N VAL A 105 10.42 -8.41 -30.91
CA VAL A 105 10.10 -8.15 -29.49
C VAL A 105 11.29 -8.52 -28.60
N MET A 106 11.92 -9.66 -28.84
CA MET A 106 13.08 -10.09 -28.05
C MET A 106 14.30 -9.20 -28.30
N ALA A 107 14.53 -8.77 -29.54
CA ALA A 107 15.61 -7.85 -29.89
C ALA A 107 15.42 -6.47 -29.25
N SER A 108 14.19 -5.94 -29.25
CA SER A 108 13.89 -4.67 -28.58
C SER A 108 14.04 -4.78 -27.06
N LEU A 109 13.58 -5.87 -26.44
CA LEU A 109 13.77 -6.10 -25.00
C LEU A 109 15.25 -6.21 -24.63
N ALA A 110 16.03 -6.96 -25.42
CA ALA A 110 17.46 -7.12 -25.25
C ALA A 110 18.20 -5.79 -25.43
N PHE A 111 17.79 -4.97 -26.40
CA PHE A 111 18.35 -3.64 -26.61
C PHE A 111 18.13 -2.72 -25.40
N VAL A 112 16.91 -2.70 -24.83
CA VAL A 112 16.59 -1.92 -23.62
C VAL A 112 17.40 -2.42 -22.42
N ALA A 113 17.48 -3.74 -22.22
CA ALA A 113 18.27 -4.32 -21.14
C ALA A 113 19.77 -4.02 -21.28
N PHE A 114 20.30 -4.14 -22.51
CA PHE A 114 21.69 -3.85 -22.81
C PHE A 114 22.02 -2.36 -22.65
N THR A 115 21.18 -1.47 -23.17
CA THR A 115 21.37 -0.02 -22.99
C THR A 115 21.27 0.36 -21.52
N GLY A 116 20.32 -0.20 -20.76
CA GLY A 116 20.24 0.01 -19.31
C GLY A 116 21.47 -0.49 -18.55
N TRP A 117 22.06 -1.62 -18.96
CA TRP A 117 23.30 -2.13 -18.38
C TRP A 117 24.53 -1.30 -18.80
N TYR A 118 24.62 -0.91 -20.05
CA TYR A 118 25.73 -0.15 -20.62
C TYR A 118 25.77 1.30 -20.12
N LEU A 119 24.59 1.93 -20.03
CA LEU A 119 24.41 3.27 -19.47
C LEU A 119 24.40 3.26 -17.95
N ARG A 120 24.53 2.08 -17.31
CA ARG A 120 24.70 2.00 -15.86
C ARG A 120 26.04 2.65 -15.56
N PRO A 121 26.08 3.84 -14.92
CA PRO A 121 27.36 4.41 -14.53
C PRO A 121 28.01 3.37 -13.62
N ALA A 122 29.23 2.96 -13.96
CA ALA A 122 30.12 2.42 -12.96
C ALA A 122 30.12 3.48 -11.88
N HIS A 123 29.48 3.21 -10.74
CA HIS A 123 29.64 4.09 -9.61
C HIS A 123 31.15 4.13 -9.40
N PRO A 124 31.85 5.27 -9.58
CA PRO A 124 33.13 5.38 -8.93
C PRO A 124 32.85 5.04 -7.48
N GLY A 125 33.66 4.14 -6.91
CA GLY A 125 33.53 3.75 -5.52
C GLY A 125 33.19 4.99 -4.71
N GLY A 126 32.08 4.92 -3.96
CA GLY A 126 31.65 6.01 -3.09
C GLY A 126 32.86 6.52 -2.31
N PRO A 127 32.87 7.82 -1.96
CA PRO A 127 34.05 8.48 -1.42
C PRO A 127 34.72 7.57 -0.39
N GLU A 128 36.00 7.31 -0.67
CA GLU A 128 36.96 6.69 0.23
C GLU A 128 36.52 6.92 1.68
N GLN A 129 36.29 5.82 2.41
CA GLN A 129 35.97 5.83 3.84
C GLN A 129 37.12 6.52 4.59
N ALA A 130 37.13 7.85 4.58
CA ALA A 130 37.86 8.66 5.50
C ALA A 130 37.24 8.35 6.87
N ARG A 131 38.03 7.64 7.68
CA ARG A 131 37.81 7.30 9.09
C ARG A 131 36.69 8.10 9.74
N ALA A 132 35.66 7.37 10.15
CA ALA A 132 34.48 7.84 10.87
C ALA A 132 34.80 8.94 11.89
N GLY A 133 34.47 10.18 11.54
CA GLY A 133 34.26 11.27 12.47
C GLY A 133 32.76 11.53 12.58
N VAL A 134 32.26 11.76 13.79
CA VAL A 134 30.90 12.28 13.99
C VAL A 134 30.87 13.67 13.35
N VAL A 135 30.05 13.85 12.31
CA VAL A 135 29.86 15.16 11.69
C VAL A 135 28.74 15.86 12.45
N LEU A 136 29.12 16.89 13.22
CA LEU A 136 28.20 17.86 13.78
C LEU A 136 28.09 19.02 12.81
N ASP A 137 26.89 19.26 12.30
CA ASP A 137 26.58 20.44 11.49
C ASP A 137 25.65 21.35 12.29
N ALA A 138 26.08 22.59 12.50
CA ALA A 138 25.37 23.59 13.27
C ALA A 138 24.93 24.72 12.33
N GLY A 139 23.66 24.69 11.96
CA GLY A 139 23.02 25.75 11.17
C GLY A 139 22.22 26.70 12.05
N PRO A 140 21.81 27.87 11.51
CA PRO A 140 20.95 28.81 12.24
C PRO A 140 19.60 28.21 12.67
N ASP A 141 19.16 27.12 12.02
CA ASP A 141 17.85 26.51 12.22
C ASP A 141 17.88 25.24 13.10
N GLY A 142 19.07 24.77 13.51
CA GLY A 142 19.21 23.59 14.37
C GLY A 142 20.56 22.88 14.31
N LEU A 143 20.68 21.83 15.12
CA LEU A 143 21.87 20.99 15.24
C LEU A 143 21.60 19.62 14.60
N ALA A 144 22.39 19.25 13.59
CA ALA A 144 22.33 17.94 12.96
C ALA A 144 23.54 17.09 13.35
N VAL A 145 23.29 15.86 13.80
CA VAL A 145 24.29 14.85 14.09
C VAL A 145 24.08 13.68 13.14
N GLN A 146 25.07 13.41 12.29
CA GLN A 146 25.03 12.27 11.37
C GLN A 146 26.12 11.27 11.71
N GLN A 147 25.73 10.03 11.99
CA GLN A 147 26.65 8.93 12.25
C GLN A 147 26.20 7.67 11.50
N ARG A 148 26.99 7.27 10.49
CA ARG A 148 26.70 6.12 9.61
C ARG A 148 25.31 6.26 8.98
N ASP A 149 24.36 5.44 9.42
CA ASP A 149 22.97 5.36 8.94
C ASP A 149 21.96 5.96 9.92
N ARG A 150 22.43 6.67 10.95
CA ARG A 150 21.58 7.35 11.93
C ARG A 150 21.81 8.85 11.82
N ALA A 151 20.75 9.57 11.49
CA ALA A 151 20.71 11.02 11.54
C ALA A 151 19.77 11.45 12.67
N LEU A 152 20.29 12.27 13.59
CA LEU A 152 19.50 12.93 14.62
C LEU A 152 19.62 14.44 14.41
N THR A 153 18.51 15.09 14.11
CA THR A 153 18.48 16.55 13.97
C THR A 153 17.59 17.14 15.06
N LEU A 154 18.17 18.02 15.87
CA LEU A 154 17.47 18.84 16.86
C LEU A 154 17.15 20.19 16.21
N LEU A 155 15.86 20.43 15.95
CA LEU A 155 15.36 21.67 15.37
C LEU A 155 15.02 22.70 16.45
N SER A 156 15.10 23.98 16.11
CA SER A 156 14.65 25.07 16.98
C SER A 156 13.12 25.09 17.16
N PRO A 157 12.58 25.63 18.28
CA PRO A 157 11.17 25.54 18.65
C PRO A 157 10.16 26.19 17.69
N SER A 158 10.62 26.95 16.69
CA SER A 158 9.77 27.65 15.72
C SER A 158 9.31 26.78 14.54
N ALA A 159 9.92 25.62 14.29
CA ALA A 159 9.56 24.74 13.18
C ALA A 159 8.37 23.83 13.53
N GLN A 160 7.24 23.96 12.82
CA GLN A 160 6.05 23.11 13.02
C GLN A 160 5.92 22.01 11.95
N PRO A 161 5.76 20.72 12.31
CA PRO A 161 5.56 19.63 11.37
C PRO A 161 4.19 19.70 10.70
N VAL A 162 4.14 19.67 9.36
CA VAL A 162 2.89 19.70 8.59
C VAL A 162 2.46 18.32 8.12
N THR A 163 3.40 17.41 7.85
CA THR A 163 3.07 16.03 7.46
C THR A 163 4.21 15.08 7.77
N THR A 164 3.91 14.01 8.51
CA THR A 164 4.84 12.92 8.80
C THR A 164 4.35 11.66 8.12
N THR A 165 5.13 11.13 7.18
CA THR A 165 4.84 9.87 6.48
C THR A 165 5.88 8.83 6.87
N VAL A 166 5.41 7.68 7.34
CA VAL A 166 6.26 6.51 7.66
C VAL A 166 5.98 5.43 6.62
N SER A 167 7.03 4.90 5.99
CA SER A 167 6.91 3.82 5.04
C SER A 167 7.06 2.47 5.75
N TRP A 168 6.43 1.44 5.20
CA TRP A 168 6.49 0.05 5.70
C TRP A 168 7.90 -0.57 5.67
N GLY A 169 8.89 0.11 5.09
CA GLY A 169 10.31 -0.27 5.09
C GLY A 169 11.17 0.56 6.04
N GLY A 170 10.59 1.11 7.11
CA GLY A 170 11.30 1.82 8.18
C GLY A 170 11.71 3.27 7.87
N ALA A 171 11.46 3.78 6.65
CA ALA A 171 11.78 5.17 6.34
C ALA A 171 10.72 6.13 6.88
N ALA A 172 11.15 7.17 7.60
CA ALA A 172 10.31 8.27 8.07
C ALA A 172 10.65 9.55 7.28
N ARG A 173 9.63 10.20 6.72
CA ARG A 173 9.76 11.49 6.03
C ARG A 173 8.87 12.49 6.73
N ALA A 174 9.42 13.67 7.03
CA ALA A 174 8.65 14.78 7.54
C ALA A 174 8.87 16.00 6.64
N ARG A 175 7.77 16.69 6.32
CA ARG A 175 7.78 17.93 5.55
C ARG A 175 7.48 19.09 6.49
N TYR A 176 8.37 20.07 6.48
CA TYR A 176 8.26 21.27 7.28
C TYR A 176 8.14 22.48 6.37
N ILE A 177 7.33 23.45 6.82
CA ILE A 177 7.20 24.76 6.19
C ILE A 177 7.74 25.76 7.21
N ASP A 178 8.75 26.52 6.81
CA ASP A 178 9.21 27.65 7.60
C ASP A 178 8.11 28.73 7.63
N SER A 179 7.67 29.09 8.84
CA SER A 179 6.61 30.08 9.04
C SER A 179 7.01 31.50 8.67
N GLU A 180 8.31 31.81 8.57
CA GLU A 180 8.80 33.15 8.20
C GLU A 180 9.01 33.30 6.69
N THR A 181 9.56 32.29 6.01
CA THR A 181 9.92 32.39 4.58
C THR A 181 9.01 31.63 3.62
N GLY A 182 8.14 30.74 4.12
CA GLY A 182 7.27 29.89 3.29
C GLY A 182 8.02 28.82 2.50
N GLN A 183 9.31 28.62 2.79
CA GLN A 183 10.14 27.63 2.11
C GLN A 183 9.83 26.21 2.62
N VAL A 184 9.74 25.26 1.69
CA VAL A 184 9.42 23.86 2.00
C VAL A 184 10.71 23.04 1.98
N THR A 185 11.10 22.53 3.15
CA THR A 185 12.26 21.65 3.28
C THR A 185 11.79 20.22 3.52
N ILE A 186 12.25 19.30 2.66
CA ILE A 186 11.87 17.89 2.69
C ILE A 186 13.06 17.09 3.21
N HIS A 187 12.90 16.43 4.37
CA HIS A 187 13.94 15.56 4.92
C HIS A 187 13.52 14.09 4.90
N HIS A 188 14.47 13.23 4.53
CA HIS A 188 14.31 11.80 4.44
C HIS A 188 15.14 11.13 5.53
N VAL A 189 14.50 10.34 6.38
CA VAL A 189 15.17 9.47 7.36
C VAL A 189 14.91 8.04 6.93
N TYR A 190 15.97 7.25 6.78
CA TYR A 190 15.89 5.83 6.49
C TYR A 190 16.21 5.06 7.78
N ALA A 191 15.33 4.15 8.19
CA ALA A 191 15.67 3.12 9.17
C ALA A 191 15.50 1.77 8.50
N GLU A 192 16.45 0.86 8.71
CA GLU A 192 16.30 -0.57 8.39
C GLU A 192 15.54 -1.30 9.49
#